data_AF-A0A9D0ZYA2-F1
#
_entry.id   AF-A0A9D0ZYA2-F1
#
_cell.length_a   1.000
_cell.length_b   1.000
_cell.length_c   1.000
_cell.angle_alpha   90.00
_cell.angle_beta   90.00
_cell.angle_gamma   90.00
#
_symmetry.space_group_name_H-M   'P 1'
#
loop_
_entity.id
_entity.type
_entity.pdbx_description
1 polymer ?
#
loop_
_entity_poly.entity_id
_entity_poly.type
_entity_poly.pdbx_seq_one_letter_code
_entity_poly.pdbx_strand_id
1 'polypeptide(L)'
;MDNLNIHKPASLYKRYSLAEVRWIIRRLEIHYTPKHGSWLNMAEIELNVMTRKCLDRRIDDIKVLRHELMAWECSRNNSKDKIIWQFQTADARV
;
A
#
# COMPACT_ATOMS: atom_id res chain seq x y z
N MET A 1 0.21 7.20 4.25
CA MET A 1 -0.18 6.08 5.13
C MET A 1 -1.62 6.28 5.53
N ASP A 2 -2.41 5.21 5.59
CA ASP A 2 -3.79 5.34 6.09
C ASP A 2 -3.84 5.65 7.60
N ASN A 3 -5.04 5.88 8.12
CA ASN A 3 -5.28 6.28 9.52
C ASN A 3 -5.68 5.11 10.43
N LEU A 4 -5.33 3.86 10.08
CA LEU A 4 -5.60 2.71 10.92
C LEU A 4 -4.94 2.90 12.30
N ASN A 5 -5.62 2.51 13.37
CA ASN A 5 -5.18 2.75 14.75
C ASN A 5 -3.78 2.19 15.09
N ILE A 6 -3.31 1.16 14.37
CA ILE A 6 -1.99 0.55 14.49
C ILE A 6 -0.92 1.19 13.59
N HIS A 7 -1.28 2.08 12.68
CA HIS A 7 -0.36 2.82 11.81
C HIS A 7 0.18 4.06 12.52
N LYS A 8 0.90 3.82 13.61
CA LYS A 8 1.59 4.84 14.41
C LYS A 8 3.09 4.56 14.41
N PRO A 9 3.96 5.58 14.41
CA PRO A 9 5.41 5.38 14.55
C PRO A 9 5.79 4.53 15.77
N ALA A 10 4.99 4.62 16.84
CA ALA A 10 5.16 3.81 18.05
C ALA A 10 5.06 2.30 17.80
N SER A 11 4.39 1.85 16.73
CA SER A 11 4.30 0.43 16.38
C SER A 11 5.66 -0.16 15.98
N LEU A 12 6.63 0.67 15.55
CA LEU A 12 7.99 0.22 15.24
C LEU A 12 8.70 -0.38 16.46
N TYR A 13 8.38 0.08 17.68
CA TYR A 13 8.93 -0.46 18.92
C TYR A 13 8.52 -1.91 19.20
N LYS A 14 7.49 -2.43 18.52
CA LYS A 14 7.13 -3.86 18.62
C LYS A 14 8.09 -4.77 17.86
N ARG A 15 8.83 -4.24 16.87
CA ARG A 15 9.64 -5.03 15.94
C ARG A 15 11.14 -4.76 16.04
N TYR A 16 11.52 -3.54 16.37
CA TYR A 16 12.91 -3.06 16.32
C TYR A 16 13.39 -2.56 17.68
N SER A 17 14.72 -2.53 17.86
CA SER A 17 15.33 -1.95 19.05
C SER A 17 15.09 -0.44 19.12
N LEU A 18 15.16 0.12 20.33
CA LEU A 18 15.01 1.55 20.56
C LEU A 18 15.95 2.42 19.70
N ALA A 19 17.20 1.97 19.49
CA ALA A 19 18.16 2.69 18.66
C ALA A 19 17.75 2.71 17.19
N GLU A 20 17.33 1.57 16.64
CA GLU A 20 16.84 1.45 15.26
C GLU A 20 15.58 2.28 15.04
N VAL A 21 14.61 2.22 15.96
CA VAL A 21 13.37 3.00 15.83
C VAL A 21 13.65 4.50 15.76
N ARG A 22 14.53 5.02 16.62
CA ARG A 22 14.91 6.44 16.57
C ARG A 22 15.58 6.81 15.25
N TRP A 23 16.43 5.93 14.71
CA TRP A 23 17.06 6.15 13.42
C TRP A 23 16.05 6.14 12.27
N ILE A 24 15.11 5.18 12.26
CA ILE A 24 14.04 5.09 11.25
C ILE A 24 13.16 6.34 11.29
N ILE A 25 12.63 6.69 12.47
CA ILE A 25 11.70 7.82 12.62
C ILE A 25 12.33 9.14 12.18
N ARG A 26 13.62 9.37 12.47
CA ARG A 26 14.33 10.59 12.04
C ARG A 26 14.46 10.72 10.51
N ARG A 27 14.28 9.64 9.76
CA ARG A 27 14.38 9.63 8.29
C ARG A 27 13.04 9.62 7.58
N LEU A 28 11.93 9.46 8.31
CA LEU A 28 10.60 9.34 7.73
C LEU A 28 9.84 10.65 7.87
N GLU A 29 9.33 11.14 6.74
CA GLU A 29 8.22 12.10 6.71
C GLU A 29 6.93 11.32 6.38
N ILE A 30 5.98 11.32 7.30
CA ILE A 30 4.75 10.54 7.15
C ILE A 30 3.63 11.46 6.70
N HIS A 31 3.23 11.30 5.43
CA HIS A 31 2.00 11.91 4.92
C HIS A 31 0.83 10.94 5.11
N TYR A 32 -0.18 11.37 5.86
CA TYR A 32 -1.40 10.60 6.06
C TYR A 32 -2.39 10.85 4.91
N THR A 33 -3.06 9.79 4.43
CA THR A 33 -4.17 9.96 3.49
C THR A 33 -5.34 10.63 4.21
N PRO A 34 -6.15 11.47 3.54
CA PRO A 34 -7.35 12.03 4.15
C PRO A 34 -8.29 10.95 4.68
N LYS A 35 -9.04 11.27 5.74
CA LYS A 35 -10.13 10.39 6.19
C LYS A 35 -11.12 10.22 5.06
N HIS A 36 -11.60 8.98 4.85
CA HIS A 36 -12.46 8.60 3.72
C HIS A 36 -11.84 8.80 2.32
N GLY A 37 -10.57 9.22 2.21
CA GLY A 37 -9.83 9.38 0.97
C GLY A 37 -9.09 8.13 0.52
N SER A 38 -9.73 6.96 0.64
CA SER A 38 -9.12 5.65 0.38
C SER A 38 -8.69 5.51 -1.10
N TRP A 39 -9.41 6.18 -1.99
CA TRP A 39 -9.11 6.30 -3.43
C TRP A 39 -7.81 7.09 -3.74
N LEU A 40 -7.25 7.81 -2.77
CA LEU A 40 -5.92 8.44 -2.87
C LEU A 40 -4.80 7.55 -2.34
N ASN A 41 -5.12 6.42 -1.72
CA ASN A 41 -4.14 5.51 -1.16
C ASN A 41 -3.54 4.63 -2.26
N MET A 42 -2.24 4.81 -2.53
CA MET A 42 -1.51 4.06 -3.55
C MET A 42 -1.62 2.54 -3.38
N ALA A 43 -1.61 2.05 -2.14
CA ALA A 43 -1.76 0.62 -1.87
C ALA A 43 -3.15 0.09 -2.27
N GLU A 44 -4.22 0.85 -2.00
CA GLU A 44 -5.58 0.46 -2.37
C GLU A 44 -5.82 0.52 -3.89
N ILE A 45 -5.25 1.53 -4.56
CA ILE A 45 -5.26 1.60 -6.03
C ILE A 45 -4.62 0.32 -6.61
N GLU A 46 -3.45 -0.07 -6.10
CA GLU A 46 -2.75 -1.25 -6.60
C GLU A 46 -3.50 -2.56 -6.28
N LEU A 47 -4.10 -2.65 -5.09
CA LEU A 47 -5.00 -3.76 -4.75
C LEU A 47 -6.17 -3.85 -5.73
N ASN A 48 -6.78 -2.72 -6.10
CA ASN A 48 -7.88 -2.71 -7.07
C ASN A 48 -7.43 -3.14 -8.48
N VAL A 49 -6.21 -2.79 -8.90
CA VAL A 49 -5.62 -3.30 -10.16
C VAL A 49 -5.37 -4.81 -10.07
N MET A 50 -4.81 -5.29 -8.95
CA MET A 50 -4.58 -6.71 -8.68
C MET A 50 -5.90 -7.49 -8.72
N THR A 51 -6.94 -6.99 -8.07
CA THR A 51 -8.27 -7.64 -8.06
C THR A 51 -8.79 -7.82 -9.48
N ARG A 52 -8.74 -6.77 -10.31
CA ARG A 52 -9.26 -6.82 -11.68
C ARG A 52 -8.40 -7.64 -12.64
N LYS A 53 -7.08 -7.69 -12.44
CA LYS A 53 -6.16 -8.36 -13.38
C LYS A 53 -5.78 -9.79 -12.99
N CYS A 54 -5.80 -10.13 -11.71
CA CYS A 54 -5.31 -11.41 -11.19
C CYS A 54 -6.40 -12.19 -10.47
N LEU A 55 -7.25 -11.51 -9.70
CA LEU A 55 -8.20 -12.14 -8.77
C LEU A 55 -9.66 -12.10 -9.24
N ASP A 56 -9.93 -11.80 -10.51
CA ASP A 56 -11.28 -11.79 -11.11
C ASP A 56 -11.79 -13.21 -11.40
N ARG A 57 -11.52 -14.14 -10.47
CA ARG A 57 -11.89 -15.55 -10.52
C ARG A 57 -11.80 -16.18 -9.14
N ARG A 58 -12.52 -17.29 -8.94
CA ARG A 58 -12.40 -18.09 -7.72
C ARG A 58 -11.08 -18.86 -7.70
N ILE A 59 -10.37 -18.79 -6.58
CA ILE A 59 -9.18 -19.58 -6.27
C ILE A 59 -9.43 -20.20 -4.89
N ASP A 60 -9.49 -21.53 -4.82
CA ASP A 60 -9.87 -22.28 -3.63
C ASP A 60 -8.68 -22.79 -2.82
N ASP A 61 -7.46 -22.74 -3.37
CA ASP A 61 -6.23 -23.12 -2.68
C ASP A 61 -5.30 -21.91 -2.44
N ILE A 62 -4.80 -21.79 -1.21
CA ILE A 62 -3.95 -20.68 -0.78
C ILE A 62 -2.55 -20.71 -1.42
N LYS A 63 -2.03 -21.89 -1.81
CA LYS A 63 -0.74 -22.00 -2.49
C LYS A 63 -0.87 -21.53 -3.93
N VAL A 64 -1.97 -21.90 -4.61
CA VAL A 64 -2.30 -21.38 -5.94
C VAL A 64 -2.44 -19.87 -5.91
N LEU A 65 -3.21 -19.33 -4.95
CA LEU A 65 -3.37 -17.88 -4.79
C LEU A 65 -2.01 -17.17 -4.65
N ARG A 66 -1.11 -17.69 -3.81
CA ARG A 66 0.23 -17.12 -3.63
C ARG A 66 1.04 -17.13 -4.92
N HIS A 67 1.01 -18.25 -5.66
CA HIS A 67 1.76 -18.38 -6.90
C HIS A 67 1.30 -17.38 -7.96
N GLU A 68 -0.01 -17.23 -8.12
CA GLU A 68 -0.63 -16.28 -9.04
C GLU A 68 -0.30 -14.83 -8.68
N LEU A 69 -0.39 -14.49 -7.39
CA LEU A 69 -0.02 -13.17 -6.89
C LEU A 69 1.45 -12.85 -7.14
N MET A 70 2.35 -13.80 -6.89
CA MET A 70 3.79 -13.63 -7.16
C MET A 70 4.07 -13.43 -8.66
N ALA A 71 3.42 -14.20 -9.52
CA ALA A 71 3.58 -14.08 -10.96
C ALA A 71 3.08 -12.71 -11.46
N TRP A 72 1.91 -12.28 -10.96
CA TRP A 72 1.33 -10.98 -11.25
C TRP A 72 2.21 -9.83 -10.75
N GLU A 73 2.70 -9.90 -9.50
CA GLU A 73 3.58 -8.89 -8.90
C GLU A 73 4.87 -8.74 -9.71
N CYS A 74 5.50 -9.85 -10.11
CA CYS A 74 6.70 -9.82 -10.94
C CYS A 74 6.45 -9.11 -12.28
N SER A 75 5.37 -9.47 -12.97
CA SER A 75 4.97 -8.83 -14.23
C SER A 75 4.69 -7.33 -14.05
N ARG A 76 3.95 -6.97 -13.01
CA ARG A 76 3.59 -5.59 -12.68
C ARG A 76 4.82 -4.74 -12.32
N ASN A 77 5.72 -5.25 -11.50
CA ASN A 77 6.98 -4.58 -11.17
C ASN A 77 7.86 -4.36 -12.41
N ASN A 78 7.87 -5.32 -13.35
CA ASN A 78 8.61 -5.19 -14.61
C ASN A 78 8.00 -4.17 -15.57
N SER A 79 6.68 -4.00 -15.57
CA SER A 79 5.99 -2.98 -16.39
C SER A 79 6.34 -1.54 -15.99
N LYS A 80 6.73 -1.33 -14.72
CA LYS A 80 7.06 0.00 -14.16
C LYS A 80 5.95 1.04 -14.36
N ASP A 81 4.69 0.58 -14.42
CA ASP A 81 3.53 1.44 -14.53
C ASP A 81 3.49 2.43 -13.36
N LYS A 82 3.22 3.70 -13.67
CA LYS A 82 3.15 4.78 -12.69
C LYS A 82 1.71 5.22 -12.48
N ILE A 83 1.39 5.62 -11.25
CA ILE A 83 0.16 6.37 -10.99
C ILE A 83 0.37 7.78 -11.53
N ILE A 84 -0.50 8.18 -12.47
CA ILE A 84 -0.54 9.54 -13.02
C ILE A 84 -1.62 10.29 -12.26
N TRP A 85 -1.20 11.09 -11.28
CA TRP A 85 -2.09 11.97 -10.54
C TRP A 85 -2.52 13.14 -11.43
N GLN A 86 -3.83 13.36 -11.56
CA GLN A 86 -4.39 14.40 -12.45
C GLN A 86 -4.84 15.66 -11.70
N PHE A 87 -4.80 15.66 -10.37
CA PHE A 87 -5.33 16.73 -9.53
C PHE A 87 -4.50 16.83 -8.24
N GLN A 88 -4.51 18.00 -7.58
CA GLN A 88 -3.90 18.16 -6.27
C GLN A 88 -4.86 17.72 -5.16
N THR A 89 -4.34 17.42 -3.97
CA THR A 89 -5.20 17.03 -2.83
C THR A 89 -6.27 18.09 -2.51
N ALA A 90 -6.03 19.37 -2.77
CA ALA A 90 -7.01 20.44 -2.60
C ALA A 90 -8.17 20.41 -3.61
N ASP A 91 -7.93 19.86 -4.81
CA ASP A 91 -8.92 19.73 -5.88
C ASP A 91 -9.68 18.39 -5.81
N ALA A 92 -9.17 17.47 -4.98
CA ALA A 92 -9.78 16.18 -4.72
C ALA A 92 -11.10 16.37 -3.96
N ARG A 93 -12.20 15.78 -4.44
CA ARG A 93 -13.47 15.75 -3.69
C ARG A 93 -13.29 14.84 -2.47
N VAL A 94 -13.24 15.43 -1.26
CA VAL A 94 -13.21 14.72 0.02
C VAL A 94 -14.59 14.72 0.65
#